data_AF-A0A2N9QW13-F1
#
_entry.id   AF-A0A2N9QW13-F1
#
_cell.length_a   1.000
_cell.length_b   1.000
_cell.length_c   1.000
_cell.angle_alpha   90.00
_cell.angle_beta   90.00
_cell.angle_gamma   90.00
#
_symmetry.space_group_name_H-M   'P 1'
#
loop_
_entity.id
_entity.type
_entity.pdbx_description
1 polymer ?
#
loop_
_entity_poly.entity_id
_entity_poly.type
_entity_poly.pdbx_seq_one_letter_code
_entity_poly.pdbx_strand_id
1 'polypeptide(L)'
;MHLSMVALKADGTKPSKDKAVYFTAHYEEGPNGKPLLKEISSPQPLKFAGTGDDAVAYIEHGGEIYTLAVTRGKYKEMMKEVELNKGQSVDLSQTIAEDLTKVQGRSQETPQPIITPNQELKSSIETPTATQMPSITPANQPLQPETSQVQPPQPQQAQSSGIPNPVLNAAIALSGSMQDLLNYVNTGLTKETDGNKQIDLIKEAATAILNNEKSDIAEKQANIIALAENTVNNKDLTPDAKVAGVNAILETIKNDQNTPDLEKSKMLEATVAIALNSENLEPKQKQQMLEKAVDVGLSLKDDASRAAAIDGITDAVIKSNLSTEDKGTMLIAVDDKVNASELSNAEKQKLLGSVLKKGVETQVFSPEQQQLMQQNLDKITAEQTKKDTIKKVNDILFDPLSNTELKTTNIQAITANVLDSPAKVEVKSEIIEGITNTVAGSSLEAKDKAEIVKGVGKAIATHSDTSLSLPDKALIMASAEKGIAESKTDLPDRELMTKGLVEGVYESKTDPEITKEMPKAVSSGINNSNINGSEKEALKKAKDTVSEAALDRETQNLNKDLQGQNIEEIQPHHDIYNKSQDMTDALKNVIDPVLEAHSEEQMAKKTSSILNDISSYVERIKSTFRDPLDIAKEKKRNQ
;
A
#
# COMPACT_ATOMS: atom_id res chain seq x y z
N MET A 1 0.42 3.27 -21.62
CA MET A 1 1.83 3.26 -22.08
C MET A 1 2.71 3.64 -20.90
N HIS A 2 3.76 2.86 -20.61
CA HIS A 2 4.66 3.13 -19.48
C HIS A 2 6.10 3.22 -19.97
N LEU A 3 6.84 4.22 -19.50
CA LEU A 3 8.24 4.44 -19.83
C LEU A 3 9.07 4.37 -18.54
N SER A 4 10.18 3.64 -18.59
CA SER A 4 11.18 3.58 -17.52
C SER A 4 12.56 3.85 -18.12
N MET A 5 13.09 5.05 -17.88
CA MET A 5 14.35 5.52 -18.43
C MET A 5 15.43 5.44 -17.35
N VAL A 6 16.43 4.58 -17.57
CA VAL A 6 17.52 4.36 -16.61
C VAL A 6 18.40 5.62 -16.51
N ALA A 7 18.81 5.95 -15.30
CA ALA A 7 19.77 7.01 -15.03
C ALA A 7 21.16 6.65 -15.60
N LEU A 8 21.93 7.64 -16.03
CA LEU A 8 23.27 7.46 -16.59
C LEU A 8 24.32 8.01 -15.65
N LYS A 9 25.46 7.32 -15.55
CA LYS A 9 26.64 7.81 -14.81
C LYS A 9 27.20 9.07 -15.50
N ALA A 10 28.09 9.79 -14.80
CA ALA A 10 28.75 10.99 -15.34
C ALA A 10 29.52 10.72 -16.67
N ASP A 11 29.96 9.49 -16.90
CA ASP A 11 30.60 9.04 -18.15
C ASP A 11 29.61 8.69 -19.28
N GLY A 12 28.30 8.85 -19.06
CA GLY A 12 27.23 8.52 -20.01
C GLY A 12 26.88 7.04 -20.10
N THR A 13 27.52 6.17 -19.32
CA THR A 13 27.25 4.72 -19.33
C THR A 13 26.13 4.35 -18.35
N LYS A 14 25.47 3.21 -18.62
CA LYS A 14 24.42 2.68 -17.75
C LYS A 14 25.02 2.10 -16.46
N PRO A 15 24.39 2.28 -15.30
CA PRO A 15 24.75 1.59 -14.06
C PRO A 15 24.53 0.07 -14.16
N SER A 16 25.13 -0.68 -13.24
CA SER A 16 24.76 -2.08 -13.00
C SER A 16 23.31 -2.17 -12.51
N LYS A 17 22.65 -3.33 -12.68
CA LYS A 17 21.24 -3.52 -12.29
C LYS A 17 20.99 -3.17 -10.82
N ASP A 18 21.93 -3.49 -9.93
CA ASP A 18 21.80 -3.27 -8.48
C ASP A 18 21.91 -1.79 -8.08
N LYS A 19 22.39 -0.93 -8.98
CA LYS A 19 22.51 0.52 -8.79
C LYS A 19 21.60 1.31 -9.74
N ALA A 20 20.78 0.63 -10.54
CA ALA A 20 19.98 1.26 -11.56
C ALA A 20 18.74 1.91 -10.95
N VAL A 21 18.64 3.22 -11.15
CA VAL A 21 17.46 4.02 -10.78
C VAL A 21 16.88 4.65 -12.04
N TYR A 22 15.59 5.01 -12.01
CA TYR A 22 14.83 5.31 -13.21
C TYR A 22 14.01 6.60 -13.06
N PHE A 23 13.89 7.34 -14.17
CA PHE A 23 12.79 8.26 -14.37
C PHE A 23 11.64 7.50 -15.04
N THR A 24 10.45 7.51 -14.44
CA THR A 24 9.27 6.84 -15.02
C THR A 24 8.21 7.84 -15.44
N ALA A 25 7.48 7.50 -16.51
CA ALA A 25 6.32 8.24 -16.98
C ALA A 25 5.19 7.26 -17.33
N HIS A 26 4.03 7.49 -16.74
CA HIS A 26 2.87 6.61 -16.81
C HIS A 26 1.76 7.33 -17.57
N TYR A 27 1.37 6.76 -18.71
CA TYR A 27 0.28 7.25 -19.54
C TYR A 27 -0.86 6.25 -19.55
N GLU A 28 -2.06 6.72 -19.26
CA GLU A 28 -3.29 5.93 -19.33
C GLU A 28 -4.13 6.34 -20.55
N GLU A 29 -5.04 5.48 -21.00
CA GLU A 29 -5.93 5.83 -22.10
C GLU A 29 -6.94 6.90 -21.65
N GLY A 30 -6.95 8.04 -22.32
CA GLY A 30 -7.87 9.13 -22.03
C GLY A 30 -9.26 8.92 -22.63
N PRO A 31 -10.24 9.77 -22.29
CA PRO A 31 -11.62 9.67 -22.78
C PRO A 31 -11.77 9.72 -24.31
N ASN A 32 -10.74 10.20 -25.03
CA ASN A 32 -10.67 10.27 -26.48
C ASN A 32 -9.79 9.17 -27.12
N GLY A 33 -9.39 8.15 -26.34
CA GLY A 33 -8.50 7.07 -26.77
C GLY A 33 -7.02 7.46 -26.91
N LYS A 34 -6.63 8.69 -26.55
CA LYS A 34 -5.23 9.13 -26.58
C LYS A 34 -4.55 8.94 -25.22
N PRO A 35 -3.26 8.57 -25.17
CA PRO A 35 -2.53 8.45 -23.92
C PRO A 35 -2.45 9.80 -23.17
N LEU A 36 -2.98 9.85 -21.94
CA LEU A 36 -2.88 10.97 -21.00
C LEU A 36 -1.80 10.69 -19.97
N LEU A 37 -0.91 11.66 -19.73
CA LEU A 37 0.11 11.55 -18.70
C LEU A 37 -0.55 11.65 -17.32
N LYS A 38 -0.43 10.59 -16.51
CA LYS A 38 -1.06 10.46 -15.20
C LYS A 38 -0.08 10.51 -14.04
N GLU A 39 1.15 10.09 -14.26
CA GLU A 39 2.15 10.07 -13.20
C GLU A 39 3.55 10.13 -13.80
N ILE A 40 4.45 10.80 -13.08
CA ILE A 40 5.88 10.69 -13.29
C ILE A 40 6.54 10.37 -11.95
N SER A 41 7.61 9.58 -11.97
CA SER A 41 8.39 9.31 -10.77
C SER A 41 9.88 9.43 -11.04
N SER A 42 10.62 9.88 -10.03
CA SER A 42 12.07 9.97 -10.04
C SER A 42 12.62 9.75 -8.64
N PRO A 43 13.88 9.33 -8.49
CA PRO A 43 14.55 9.34 -7.20
C PRO A 43 14.59 10.77 -6.64
N GLN A 44 14.39 10.89 -5.33
CA GLN A 44 14.32 12.18 -4.63
C GLN A 44 15.49 12.32 -3.63
N PRO A 45 16.04 13.54 -3.42
CA PRO A 45 15.63 14.81 -4.04
C PRO A 45 16.17 14.96 -5.48
N LEU A 46 15.32 15.40 -6.40
CA LEU A 46 15.69 15.69 -7.79
C LEU A 46 16.41 17.05 -7.90
N LYS A 47 17.58 17.07 -8.54
CA LYS A 47 18.38 18.30 -8.77
C LYS A 47 18.47 18.61 -10.27
N PHE A 48 18.79 19.85 -10.62
CA PHE A 48 19.03 20.26 -12.01
C PHE A 48 20.39 20.92 -12.16
N ALA A 49 21.12 20.54 -13.21
CA ALA A 49 22.43 21.09 -13.54
C ALA A 49 22.28 22.46 -14.24
N GLY A 50 21.88 23.47 -13.47
CA GLY A 50 21.66 24.85 -13.93
C GLY A 50 20.23 25.34 -13.71
N THR A 51 20.00 26.61 -14.06
CA THR A 51 18.72 27.31 -13.85
C THR A 51 17.88 27.44 -15.12
N GLY A 52 18.44 27.15 -16.31
CA GLY A 52 17.72 27.15 -17.58
C GLY A 52 16.72 25.99 -17.70
N ASP A 53 15.76 26.10 -18.64
CA ASP A 53 14.80 25.03 -18.91
C ASP A 53 15.43 23.82 -19.65
N ASP A 54 16.61 24.03 -20.24
CA ASP A 54 17.48 23.02 -20.83
C ASP A 54 18.37 22.29 -19.81
N ALA A 55 18.39 22.74 -18.54
CA ALA A 55 19.19 22.12 -17.49
C ALA A 55 18.80 20.66 -17.28
N VAL A 56 19.79 19.76 -17.35
CA VAL A 56 19.59 18.31 -17.22
C VAL A 56 19.33 17.94 -15.76
N ALA A 57 18.36 17.05 -15.53
CA ALA A 57 18.09 16.51 -14.22
C ALA A 57 19.20 15.56 -13.76
N TYR A 58 19.56 15.62 -12.47
CA TYR A 58 20.50 14.69 -11.86
C TYR A 58 20.12 14.40 -10.41
N ILE A 59 20.72 13.34 -9.88
CA ILE A 59 20.56 12.87 -8.51
C ILE A 59 21.92 12.41 -7.97
N GLU A 60 22.05 12.42 -6.65
CA GLU A 60 23.13 11.75 -5.94
C GLU A 60 22.58 10.47 -5.33
N HIS A 61 23.09 9.32 -5.77
CA HIS A 61 22.63 8.01 -5.30
C HIS A 61 23.83 7.12 -4.98
N GLY A 62 23.94 6.62 -3.74
CA GLY A 62 25.06 5.78 -3.33
C GLY A 62 26.44 6.47 -3.42
N GLY A 63 26.49 7.80 -3.28
CA GLY A 63 27.73 8.59 -3.39
C GLY A 63 28.20 8.88 -4.83
N GLU A 64 27.43 8.46 -5.84
CA GLU A 64 27.70 8.73 -7.25
C GLU A 64 26.65 9.67 -7.85
N ILE A 65 27.04 10.48 -8.84
CA ILE A 65 26.14 11.38 -9.56
C ILE A 65 25.57 10.67 -10.78
N TYR A 66 24.24 10.70 -10.92
CA TYR A 66 23.53 10.16 -12.06
C TYR A 66 22.67 11.23 -12.73
N THR A 67 22.66 11.24 -14.06
CA THR A 67 21.79 12.10 -14.87
C THR A 67 20.52 11.34 -15.28
N LEU A 68 19.39 12.02 -15.28
CA LEU A 68 18.10 11.50 -15.76
C LEU A 68 17.79 12.07 -17.15
N ALA A 69 17.07 11.30 -17.96
CA ALA A 69 16.69 11.67 -19.31
C ALA A 69 15.50 12.67 -19.35
N VAL A 70 15.59 13.74 -18.56
CA VAL A 70 14.59 14.81 -18.49
C VAL A 70 15.28 16.14 -18.16
N THR A 71 14.87 17.23 -18.83
CA THR A 71 15.34 18.58 -18.52
C THR A 71 14.39 19.27 -17.54
N ARG A 72 14.84 20.37 -16.93
CA ARG A 72 14.03 21.19 -16.02
C ARG A 72 12.72 21.66 -16.65
N GLY A 73 12.77 22.18 -17.87
CA GLY A 73 11.59 22.61 -18.61
C GLY A 73 10.65 21.45 -18.87
N LYS A 74 11.19 20.31 -19.32
CA LYS A 74 10.36 19.15 -19.62
C LYS A 74 9.72 18.54 -18.37
N TYR A 75 10.46 18.50 -17.27
CA TYR A 75 9.96 18.05 -15.97
C TYR A 75 8.80 18.93 -15.49
N LYS A 76 8.93 20.26 -15.56
CA LYS A 76 7.84 21.20 -15.22
C LYS A 76 6.61 21.03 -16.10
N GLU A 77 6.79 20.84 -17.41
CA GLU A 77 5.67 20.54 -18.32
C GLU A 77 4.94 19.26 -17.91
N MET A 78 5.70 18.20 -17.63
CA MET A 78 5.14 16.90 -17.23
C MET A 78 4.43 16.99 -15.88
N MET A 79 5.00 17.70 -14.90
CA MET A 79 4.37 17.94 -13.60
C MET A 79 3.04 18.70 -13.74
N LYS A 80 3.01 19.76 -14.55
CA LYS A 80 1.80 20.53 -14.81
C LYS A 80 0.71 19.70 -15.49
N GLU A 81 1.10 18.86 -16.45
CA GLU A 81 0.17 17.95 -17.13
C GLU A 81 -0.36 16.86 -16.18
N VAL A 82 0.47 16.32 -15.29
CA VAL A 82 0.05 15.39 -14.23
C VAL A 82 -0.97 16.04 -13.29
N GLU A 83 -0.72 17.28 -12.85
CA GLU A 83 -1.63 18.05 -11.99
C GLU A 83 -2.98 18.30 -12.67
N LEU A 84 -2.97 18.73 -13.94
CA LEU A 84 -4.20 18.92 -14.73
C LEU A 84 -5.00 17.63 -14.90
N ASN A 85 -4.31 16.49 -15.03
CA ASN A 85 -4.94 15.17 -15.18
C ASN A 85 -5.33 14.52 -13.84
N LYS A 86 -5.25 15.26 -12.72
CA LYS A 86 -5.49 14.81 -11.33
C LYS A 86 -4.65 13.59 -10.94
N GLY A 87 -3.43 13.52 -11.47
CA GLY A 87 -2.48 12.47 -11.19
C GLY A 87 -1.73 12.67 -9.87
N GLN A 88 -1.07 11.61 -9.39
CA GLN A 88 -0.29 11.65 -8.16
C GLN A 88 1.18 11.91 -8.52
N SER A 89 1.61 13.17 -8.48
CA SER A 89 3.05 13.50 -8.46
C SER A 89 3.29 14.68 -7.54
N VAL A 90 4.35 14.61 -6.74
CA VAL A 90 4.72 15.66 -5.76
C VAL A 90 6.02 16.31 -6.25
N ASP A 91 6.02 17.63 -6.45
CA ASP A 91 7.24 18.34 -6.81
C ASP A 91 8.14 18.49 -5.59
N LEU A 92 9.22 17.70 -5.55
CA LEU A 92 10.27 17.78 -4.52
C LEU A 92 11.61 18.22 -5.13
N SER A 93 11.58 18.88 -6.29
CA SER A 93 12.80 19.29 -6.99
C SER A 93 13.47 20.50 -6.34
N GLN A 94 14.80 20.44 -6.21
CA GLN A 94 15.63 21.54 -5.71
C GLN A 94 16.40 22.18 -6.88
N THR A 95 16.31 23.51 -6.99
CA THR A 95 17.14 24.26 -7.94
C THR A 95 18.43 24.67 -7.25
N ILE A 96 19.55 24.02 -7.59
CA ILE A 96 20.86 24.44 -7.13
C ILE A 96 21.45 25.37 -8.20
N ALA A 97 21.66 26.63 -7.85
CA ALA A 97 22.46 27.55 -8.66
C ALA A 97 23.91 27.43 -8.20
N GLU A 98 24.65 26.44 -8.71
CA GLU A 98 26.10 26.43 -8.55
C GLU A 98 26.83 25.88 -9.78
N ASP A 99 27.83 26.67 -10.14
CA ASP A 99 28.72 26.61 -11.28
C ASP A 99 29.65 25.38 -11.16
N LEU A 100 29.52 24.42 -12.09
CA LEU A 100 30.34 23.19 -12.15
C LEU A 100 31.84 23.45 -12.47
N THR A 101 32.34 24.70 -12.37
CA THR A 101 33.71 25.06 -12.73
C THR A 101 34.70 25.19 -11.57
N LYS A 102 34.36 24.79 -10.33
CA LYS A 102 35.34 24.78 -9.21
C LYS A 102 35.45 23.46 -8.48
N VAL A 103 36.11 22.50 -9.13
CA VAL A 103 37.00 21.55 -8.43
C VAL A 103 38.40 21.77 -9.00
N GLN A 104 39.27 22.37 -8.19
CA GLN A 104 40.63 22.74 -8.56
C GLN A 104 41.53 21.50 -8.59
N GLY A 105 42.03 21.14 -9.78
CA GLY A 105 42.97 20.02 -9.93
C GLY A 105 43.41 19.71 -11.37
N ARG A 106 44.18 20.63 -11.97
CA ARG A 106 45.08 20.48 -13.13
C ARG A 106 44.49 20.68 -14.55
N SER A 107 44.85 21.84 -15.11
CA SER A 107 44.71 22.20 -16.52
C SER A 107 45.39 21.19 -17.45
N GLN A 108 44.69 20.76 -18.50
CA GLN A 108 45.29 20.62 -19.83
C GLN A 108 44.21 20.66 -20.93
N GLU A 109 44.43 21.61 -21.82
CA GLU A 109 43.87 21.92 -23.13
C GLU A 109 42.79 21.00 -23.72
N THR A 110 41.68 21.64 -24.09
CA THR A 110 40.66 21.19 -25.05
C THR A 110 41.24 20.80 -26.41
N PRO A 111 40.84 19.65 -26.96
CA PRO A 111 40.59 19.51 -28.40
C PRO A 111 39.08 19.28 -28.63
N GLN A 112 38.50 20.10 -29.50
CA GLN A 112 37.13 19.95 -30.00
C GLN A 112 36.95 18.56 -30.66
N PRO A 113 35.83 17.85 -30.46
CA PRO A 113 35.54 16.67 -31.26
C PRO A 113 35.07 17.11 -32.66
N ILE A 114 35.93 16.88 -33.63
CA ILE A 114 35.60 16.83 -35.04
C ILE A 114 34.60 15.69 -35.24
N ILE A 115 33.41 16.02 -35.75
CA ILE A 115 32.49 15.03 -36.32
C ILE A 115 33.08 14.60 -37.66
N THR A 116 33.36 13.30 -37.84
CA THR A 116 33.52 12.69 -39.17
C THR A 116 32.70 11.41 -39.24
N PRO A 117 31.89 11.19 -40.30
CA PRO A 117 30.97 10.07 -40.40
C PRO A 117 31.65 8.79 -40.91
N ASN A 118 31.18 7.64 -40.40
CA ASN A 118 31.26 6.28 -40.94
C ASN A 118 32.58 5.78 -41.57
N GLN A 119 33.19 4.79 -40.92
CA GLN A 119 33.76 3.64 -41.62
C GLN A 119 33.30 2.33 -40.99
N GLU A 120 32.63 1.53 -41.82
CA GLU A 120 32.32 0.12 -41.62
C GLU A 120 33.59 -0.68 -41.27
N LEU A 121 33.50 -1.59 -40.30
CA LEU A 121 34.44 -2.70 -40.22
C LEU A 121 33.71 -4.01 -39.95
N LYS A 122 34.12 -4.96 -40.78
CA LYS A 122 33.49 -6.23 -41.12
C LYS A 122 33.78 -7.30 -40.06
N SER A 123 32.84 -8.24 -40.03
CA SER A 123 32.96 -9.62 -39.57
C SER A 123 34.33 -10.25 -39.80
N SER A 124 34.85 -10.94 -38.79
CA SER A 124 35.76 -12.08 -38.95
C SER A 124 35.50 -13.08 -37.82
N ILE A 125 34.80 -14.16 -38.19
CA ILE A 125 34.68 -15.41 -37.44
C ILE A 125 35.45 -16.44 -38.24
N GLU A 126 36.45 -17.07 -37.62
CA GLU A 126 37.09 -18.33 -38.01
C GLU A 126 37.50 -19.01 -36.68
N THR A 127 37.44 -20.32 -36.41
CA THR A 127 36.74 -21.52 -36.89
C THR A 127 37.00 -22.58 -35.78
N PRO A 128 36.09 -23.53 -35.46
CA PRO A 128 36.36 -24.61 -34.49
C PRO A 128 36.94 -25.87 -35.14
N THR A 129 37.41 -26.84 -34.31
CA THR A 129 37.63 -28.32 -34.51
C THR A 129 39.02 -28.71 -33.93
N ALA A 130 39.34 -29.88 -33.36
CA ALA A 130 38.73 -30.94 -32.55
C ALA A 130 39.86 -31.98 -32.30
N THR A 131 39.78 -32.73 -31.19
CA THR A 131 40.29 -34.11 -31.00
C THR A 131 41.79 -34.41 -30.79
N GLN A 132 42.03 -35.11 -29.67
CA GLN A 132 42.72 -36.41 -29.53
C GLN A 132 44.07 -36.48 -28.76
N MET A 133 44.07 -37.31 -27.71
CA MET A 133 45.24 -37.86 -26.99
C MET A 133 46.00 -38.90 -27.84
N PRO A 134 47.24 -39.22 -27.45
CA PRO A 134 47.60 -40.57 -26.94
C PRO A 134 48.64 -40.49 -25.79
N SER A 135 49.08 -41.50 -25.02
CA SER A 135 48.72 -42.89 -24.68
C SER A 135 49.63 -43.30 -23.49
N ILE A 136 49.21 -44.30 -22.72
CA ILE A 136 49.93 -44.90 -21.58
C ILE A 136 50.52 -46.26 -22.03
N THR A 137 51.61 -46.75 -21.41
CA THR A 137 51.98 -48.19 -21.34
C THR A 137 52.97 -48.45 -20.17
N PRO A 138 53.16 -49.69 -19.66
CA PRO A 138 52.85 -50.07 -18.27
C PRO A 138 53.97 -50.92 -17.58
N ALA A 139 53.62 -51.69 -16.52
CA ALA A 139 54.36 -52.78 -15.82
C ALA A 139 55.03 -52.34 -14.49
N ASN A 140 54.95 -53.02 -13.33
CA ASN A 140 54.73 -54.43 -12.99
C ASN A 140 54.19 -54.59 -11.54
N GLN A 141 53.43 -55.67 -11.33
CA GLN A 141 53.05 -56.32 -10.05
C GLN A 141 54.23 -57.16 -9.49
N PRO A 142 54.28 -57.59 -8.20
CA PRO A 142 53.40 -58.67 -7.68
C PRO A 142 52.94 -58.65 -6.20
N LEU A 143 51.81 -59.35 -5.99
CA LEU A 143 51.18 -60.06 -4.85
C LEU A 143 51.93 -60.18 -3.49
N GLN A 144 51.39 -59.71 -2.34
CA GLN A 144 50.43 -60.30 -1.35
C GLN A 144 51.06 -61.19 -0.23
N PRO A 145 50.56 -61.19 1.04
CA PRO A 145 49.26 -61.77 1.40
C PRO A 145 48.40 -61.03 2.47
N GLU A 146 47.19 -61.56 2.62
CA GLU A 146 45.97 -61.11 3.33
C GLU A 146 46.05 -60.95 4.85
N THR A 147 45.24 -60.05 5.41
CA THR A 147 44.20 -60.39 6.43
C THR A 147 43.11 -59.31 6.49
N SER A 148 41.87 -59.78 6.60
CA SER A 148 40.59 -59.07 6.57
C SER A 148 40.42 -57.90 7.55
N GLN A 149 39.77 -56.81 7.12
CA GLN A 149 38.55 -56.28 7.75
C GLN A 149 37.94 -55.11 6.94
N VAL A 150 36.61 -55.04 6.99
CA VAL A 150 35.69 -54.26 6.17
C VAL A 150 35.71 -52.77 6.55
N GLN A 151 35.81 -51.86 5.57
CA GLN A 151 35.68 -50.41 5.75
C GLN A 151 34.77 -49.81 4.64
N PRO A 152 33.78 -48.95 4.96
CA PRO A 152 32.83 -48.39 4.00
C PRO A 152 33.43 -47.26 3.14
N PRO A 153 32.80 -46.89 2.00
CA PRO A 153 33.42 -46.10 0.93
C PRO A 153 33.56 -44.60 1.28
N GLN A 154 34.73 -44.06 0.94
CA GLN A 154 35.11 -42.66 1.07
C GLN A 154 34.57 -41.85 -0.14
N PRO A 155 33.86 -40.72 0.06
CA PRO A 155 33.46 -39.84 -1.05
C PRO A 155 34.62 -38.96 -1.52
N GLN A 156 34.64 -38.74 -2.84
CA GLN A 156 35.65 -38.02 -3.61
C GLN A 156 35.75 -36.53 -3.24
N GLN A 157 36.97 -36.03 -3.03
CA GLN A 157 37.29 -34.61 -2.93
C GLN A 157 37.22 -33.93 -4.31
N ALA A 158 36.37 -32.90 -4.42
CA ALA A 158 36.42 -31.92 -5.49
C ALA A 158 37.39 -30.78 -5.10
N GLN A 159 38.21 -30.36 -6.07
CA GLN A 159 39.25 -29.35 -5.94
C GLN A 159 38.66 -27.93 -5.81
N SER A 160 39.15 -27.14 -4.86
CA SER A 160 39.04 -25.67 -4.87
C SER A 160 40.23 -25.04 -4.13
N SER A 161 40.59 -23.84 -4.56
CA SER A 161 41.79 -23.03 -4.32
C SER A 161 42.31 -22.93 -2.88
N GLY A 162 43.52 -23.45 -2.64
CA GLY A 162 44.64 -22.56 -2.28
C GLY A 162 44.86 -22.10 -0.83
N ILE A 163 44.14 -22.57 0.19
CA ILE A 163 44.61 -22.61 1.61
C ILE A 163 44.10 -23.92 2.25
N PRO A 164 44.90 -24.64 3.07
CA PRO A 164 44.56 -25.99 3.51
C PRO A 164 43.35 -26.04 4.47
N ASN A 165 42.34 -26.80 4.05
CA ASN A 165 41.21 -27.33 4.82
C ASN A 165 41.52 -28.23 6.07
N PRO A 166 42.77 -28.51 6.54
CA PRO A 166 43.02 -29.24 7.78
C PRO A 166 43.21 -28.39 9.06
N VAL A 167 43.37 -27.07 9.00
CA VAL A 167 43.83 -26.30 10.20
C VAL A 167 42.72 -26.11 11.24
N LEU A 168 41.47 -25.91 10.82
CA LEU A 168 40.33 -25.78 11.76
C LEU A 168 39.96 -27.14 12.39
N ASN A 169 40.02 -28.23 11.61
CA ASN A 169 39.85 -29.59 12.14
C ASN A 169 40.99 -30.00 13.08
N ALA A 170 42.23 -29.53 12.83
CA ALA A 170 43.35 -29.73 13.76
C ALA A 170 43.21 -28.87 15.02
N ALA A 171 42.69 -27.64 14.94
CA ALA A 171 42.41 -26.82 16.12
C ALA A 171 41.28 -27.42 16.99
N ILE A 172 40.18 -27.86 16.37
CA ILE A 172 39.07 -28.57 17.03
C ILE A 172 39.53 -29.92 17.64
N ALA A 173 40.52 -30.58 17.03
CA ALA A 173 41.10 -31.84 17.53
C ALA A 173 42.25 -31.66 18.54
N LEU A 174 42.91 -30.50 18.61
CA LEU A 174 44.09 -30.24 19.46
C LEU A 174 43.87 -29.23 20.59
N SER A 175 42.82 -28.41 20.59
CA SER A 175 42.56 -27.44 21.66
C SER A 175 41.64 -28.00 22.75
N GLY A 176 42.20 -28.25 23.93
CA GLY A 176 41.43 -28.68 25.11
C GLY A 176 40.49 -27.62 25.69
N SER A 177 40.51 -26.37 25.21
CA SER A 177 39.60 -25.31 25.67
C SER A 177 39.11 -24.40 24.53
N MET A 178 37.83 -24.01 24.58
CA MET A 178 37.23 -23.05 23.64
C MET A 178 37.89 -21.67 23.70
N GLN A 179 38.54 -21.35 24.83
CA GLN A 179 39.34 -20.14 24.97
C GLN A 179 40.53 -20.12 24.01
N ASP A 180 41.08 -21.28 23.66
CA ASP A 180 42.17 -21.39 22.70
C ASP A 180 41.68 -21.09 21.27
N LEU A 181 40.44 -21.46 20.93
CA LEU A 181 39.82 -21.09 19.66
C LEU A 181 39.64 -19.58 19.56
N LEU A 182 39.10 -18.94 20.60
CA LEU A 182 38.94 -17.48 20.64
C LEU A 182 40.29 -16.76 20.59
N ASN A 183 41.30 -17.27 21.28
CA ASN A 183 42.68 -16.74 21.23
C ASN A 183 43.31 -16.91 19.84
N TYR A 184 43.07 -18.06 19.19
CA TYR A 184 43.54 -18.31 17.82
C TYR A 184 42.89 -17.34 16.84
N VAL A 185 41.57 -17.13 16.92
CA VAL A 185 40.85 -16.17 16.08
C VAL A 185 41.38 -14.76 16.31
N ASN A 186 41.54 -14.31 17.56
CA ASN A 186 42.13 -12.99 17.86
C ASN A 186 43.56 -12.85 17.30
N THR A 187 44.37 -13.90 17.40
CA THR A 187 45.73 -13.93 16.84
C THR A 187 45.71 -13.94 15.30
N GLY A 188 44.72 -14.56 14.68
CA GLY A 188 44.52 -14.55 13.24
C GLY A 188 44.08 -13.18 12.72
N LEU A 189 43.10 -12.56 13.39
CA LEU A 189 42.58 -11.23 13.06
C LEU A 189 43.62 -10.12 13.17
N THR A 190 44.57 -10.25 14.09
CA THR A 190 45.69 -9.31 14.26
C THR A 190 46.79 -9.46 13.20
N LYS A 191 46.93 -10.65 12.58
CA LYS A 191 47.98 -10.95 11.59
C LYS A 191 47.53 -10.80 10.15
N GLU A 192 46.26 -11.09 9.87
CA GLU A 192 45.68 -10.98 8.54
C GLU A 192 45.23 -9.54 8.29
N THR A 193 45.53 -8.99 7.11
CA THR A 193 45.17 -7.62 6.72
C THR A 193 44.14 -7.55 5.61
N ASP A 194 43.85 -8.69 4.97
CA ASP A 194 42.74 -8.82 4.03
C ASP A 194 41.41 -8.96 4.78
N GLY A 195 40.57 -7.94 4.69
CA GLY A 195 39.27 -7.89 5.36
C GLY A 195 38.37 -9.09 5.03
N ASN A 196 38.43 -9.64 3.81
CA ASN A 196 37.61 -10.81 3.45
C ASN A 196 38.06 -12.05 4.21
N LYS A 197 39.37 -12.25 4.36
CA LYS A 197 39.91 -13.39 5.12
C LYS A 197 39.67 -13.24 6.62
N GLN A 198 39.69 -12.02 7.14
CA GLN A 198 39.29 -11.75 8.52
C GLN A 198 37.81 -12.15 8.76
N ILE A 199 36.92 -11.84 7.81
CA ILE A 199 35.50 -12.24 7.87
C ILE A 199 35.35 -13.77 7.79
N ASP A 200 36.08 -14.43 6.89
CA ASP A 200 36.05 -15.89 6.75
C ASP A 200 36.48 -16.59 8.06
N LEU A 201 37.52 -16.09 8.73
CA LEU A 201 37.96 -16.60 10.04
C LEU A 201 36.87 -16.46 11.12
N ILE A 202 36.16 -15.33 11.16
CA ILE A 202 35.06 -15.10 12.11
C ILE A 202 33.91 -16.07 11.83
N LYS A 203 33.56 -16.25 10.55
CA LYS A 203 32.50 -17.16 10.11
C LYS A 203 32.82 -18.62 10.44
N GLU A 204 34.06 -19.04 10.19
CA GLU A 204 34.55 -20.37 10.54
C GLU A 204 34.50 -20.61 12.05
N ALA A 205 34.91 -19.62 12.85
CA ALA A 205 34.84 -19.70 14.31
C ALA A 205 33.39 -19.81 14.82
N ALA A 206 32.47 -18.99 14.32
CA ALA A 206 31.06 -19.06 14.67
C ALA A 206 30.47 -20.44 14.32
N THR A 207 30.83 -20.98 13.16
CA THR A 207 30.39 -22.31 12.71
C THR A 207 30.93 -23.41 13.62
N ALA A 208 32.21 -23.33 13.99
CA ALA A 208 32.84 -24.29 14.90
C ALA A 208 32.21 -24.27 16.30
N ILE A 209 31.87 -23.08 16.82
CA ILE A 209 31.19 -22.93 18.11
C ILE A 209 29.82 -23.61 18.09
N LEU A 210 28.98 -23.32 17.08
CA LEU A 210 27.62 -23.86 17.01
C LEU A 210 27.59 -25.37 16.74
N ASN A 211 28.56 -25.89 15.99
CA ASN A 211 28.70 -27.32 15.71
C ASN A 211 29.44 -28.12 16.79
N ASN A 212 29.91 -27.48 17.87
CA ASN A 212 30.59 -28.22 18.93
C ASN A 212 29.60 -29.13 19.67
N GLU A 213 29.73 -30.45 19.46
CA GLU A 213 28.89 -31.47 20.09
C GLU A 213 29.10 -31.58 21.61
N LYS A 214 30.25 -31.12 22.12
CA LYS A 214 30.56 -31.18 23.56
C LYS A 214 29.95 -30.04 24.36
N SER A 215 29.54 -28.97 23.69
CA SER A 215 28.99 -27.78 24.34
C SER A 215 27.47 -27.83 24.42
N ASP A 216 26.93 -27.46 25.58
CA ASP A 216 25.49 -27.23 25.71
C ASP A 216 25.08 -25.89 25.07
N ILE A 217 23.77 -25.63 24.99
CA ILE A 217 23.22 -24.42 24.36
C ILE A 217 23.70 -23.15 25.07
N ALA A 218 23.80 -23.16 26.40
CA ALA A 218 24.22 -22.00 27.17
C ALA A 218 25.71 -21.67 26.91
N GLU A 219 26.55 -22.70 26.83
CA GLU A 219 27.96 -22.56 26.50
C GLU A 219 28.13 -22.07 25.05
N LYS A 220 27.37 -22.62 24.09
CA LYS A 220 27.36 -22.12 22.71
C LYS A 220 26.97 -20.65 22.63
N GLN A 221 25.92 -20.25 23.35
CA GLN A 221 25.48 -18.86 23.43
C GLN A 221 26.58 -17.97 24.01
N ALA A 222 27.16 -18.33 25.14
CA ALA A 222 28.24 -17.56 25.77
C ALA A 222 29.46 -17.39 24.83
N ASN A 223 29.81 -18.43 24.08
CA ASN A 223 30.93 -18.40 23.15
C ASN A 223 30.65 -17.52 21.92
N ILE A 224 29.43 -17.55 21.38
CA ILE A 224 29.02 -16.63 20.31
C ILE A 224 29.05 -15.17 20.77
N ILE A 225 28.58 -14.91 21.99
CA ILE A 225 28.63 -13.59 22.63
C ILE A 225 30.09 -13.12 22.74
N ALA A 226 30.99 -13.96 23.26
CA ALA A 226 32.40 -13.64 23.37
C ALA A 226 33.06 -13.40 22.00
N LEU A 227 32.68 -14.15 20.96
CA LEU A 227 33.17 -13.92 19.59
C LEU A 227 32.70 -12.57 19.04
N ALA A 228 31.43 -12.20 19.28
CA ALA A 228 30.90 -10.90 18.89
C ALA A 228 31.60 -9.75 19.62
N GLU A 229 31.81 -9.87 20.94
CA GLU A 229 32.58 -8.89 21.72
C GLU A 229 34.00 -8.71 21.19
N ASN A 230 34.70 -9.82 20.94
CA ASN A 230 36.05 -9.80 20.38
C ASN A 230 36.08 -9.12 19.00
N THR A 231 35.11 -9.43 18.14
CA THR A 231 35.00 -8.85 16.80
C THR A 231 34.81 -7.33 16.88
N VAL A 232 33.86 -6.88 17.70
CA VAL A 232 33.50 -5.46 17.79
C VAL A 232 34.59 -4.63 18.49
N ASN A 233 35.29 -5.21 19.47
CA ASN A 233 36.33 -4.52 20.24
C ASN A 233 37.75 -4.68 19.67
N ASN A 234 37.93 -5.45 18.58
CA ASN A 234 39.22 -5.60 17.93
C ASN A 234 39.70 -4.24 17.37
N LYS A 235 40.91 -3.82 17.74
CA LYS A 235 41.48 -2.52 17.32
C LYS A 235 42.08 -2.56 15.90
N ASP A 236 42.39 -3.75 15.42
CA ASP A 236 43.01 -3.98 14.11
C ASP A 236 41.95 -4.13 13.00
N LEU A 237 40.69 -4.36 13.36
CA LEU A 237 39.57 -4.35 12.42
C LEU A 237 39.11 -2.93 12.11
N THR A 238 38.92 -2.63 10.83
CA THR A 238 38.25 -1.41 10.41
C THR A 238 36.77 -1.45 10.84
N PRO A 239 36.11 -0.29 11.01
CA PRO A 239 34.70 -0.27 11.37
C PRO A 239 33.79 -1.09 10.41
N ASP A 240 34.06 -1.05 9.11
CA ASP A 240 33.30 -1.83 8.12
C ASP A 240 33.58 -3.34 8.25
N ALA A 241 34.82 -3.74 8.56
CA ALA A 241 35.16 -5.13 8.82
C ALA A 241 34.48 -5.65 10.11
N LYS A 242 34.28 -4.80 11.12
CA LYS A 242 33.52 -5.14 12.32
C LYS A 242 32.05 -5.40 12.02
N VAL A 243 31.43 -4.51 11.24
CA VAL A 243 30.04 -4.69 10.77
C VAL A 243 29.91 -5.98 9.98
N ALA A 244 30.80 -6.22 9.01
CA ALA A 244 30.79 -7.42 8.19
C ALA A 244 31.02 -8.70 9.02
N GLY A 245 31.94 -8.66 9.99
CA GLY A 245 32.23 -9.76 10.91
C GLY A 245 31.01 -10.12 11.76
N VAL A 246 30.34 -9.14 12.37
CA VAL A 246 29.11 -9.42 13.13
C VAL A 246 27.98 -9.88 12.23
N ASN A 247 27.84 -9.32 11.02
CA ASN A 247 26.86 -9.81 10.06
C ASN A 247 27.11 -11.27 9.67
N ALA A 248 28.38 -11.70 9.60
CA ALA A 248 28.73 -13.10 9.39
C ALA A 248 28.35 -13.98 10.60
N ILE A 249 28.52 -13.49 11.83
CA ILE A 249 28.05 -14.17 13.05
C ILE A 249 26.51 -14.34 13.00
N LEU A 250 25.77 -13.26 12.74
CA LEU A 250 24.30 -13.27 12.65
C LEU A 250 23.80 -14.25 11.56
N GLU A 251 24.42 -14.25 10.39
CA GLU A 251 24.07 -15.18 9.31
C GLU A 251 24.44 -16.64 9.67
N THR A 252 25.48 -16.86 10.47
CA THR A 252 25.83 -18.20 10.96
C THR A 252 24.83 -18.71 11.98
N ILE A 253 24.37 -17.86 12.92
CA ILE A 253 23.28 -18.17 13.86
C ILE A 253 22.01 -18.57 13.10
N LYS A 254 21.65 -17.80 12.06
CA LYS A 254 20.49 -18.07 11.22
C LYS A 254 20.54 -19.46 10.59
N ASN A 255 21.67 -19.79 9.96
CA ASN A 255 21.83 -20.99 9.15
C ASN A 255 22.08 -22.26 9.97
N ASP A 256 22.42 -22.13 11.26
CA ASP A 256 22.60 -23.29 12.14
C ASP A 256 21.29 -24.10 12.27
N GLN A 257 21.39 -25.40 12.09
CA GLN A 257 20.24 -26.31 12.16
C GLN A 257 20.11 -27.00 13.52
N ASN A 258 21.14 -26.89 14.37
CA ASN A 258 21.23 -27.62 15.64
C ASN A 258 20.71 -26.82 16.83
N THR A 259 20.61 -25.50 16.70
CA THR A 259 20.09 -24.60 17.73
C THR A 259 18.60 -24.32 17.50
N PRO A 260 17.73 -24.47 18.52
CA PRO A 260 16.33 -24.06 18.43
C PRO A 260 16.18 -22.58 18.12
N ASP A 261 15.16 -22.21 17.33
CA ASP A 261 14.97 -20.82 16.89
C ASP A 261 14.76 -19.84 18.07
N LEU A 262 14.16 -20.29 19.17
CA LEU A 262 14.03 -19.50 20.41
C LEU A 262 15.38 -19.24 21.09
N GLU A 263 16.36 -20.13 20.93
CA GLU A 263 17.71 -19.92 21.49
C GLU A 263 18.54 -19.04 20.54
N LYS A 264 18.32 -19.16 19.23
CA LYS A 264 18.85 -18.21 18.25
C LYS A 264 18.39 -16.79 18.54
N SER A 265 17.11 -16.59 18.89
CA SER A 265 16.59 -15.24 19.20
C SER A 265 17.35 -14.58 20.35
N LYS A 266 17.73 -15.33 21.39
CA LYS A 266 18.55 -14.82 22.50
C LYS A 266 20.00 -14.52 22.09
N MET A 267 20.58 -15.33 21.20
CA MET A 267 21.90 -15.04 20.62
C MET A 267 21.88 -13.75 19.79
N LEU A 268 20.80 -13.51 19.03
CA LEU A 268 20.60 -12.26 18.28
C LEU A 268 20.49 -11.05 19.21
N GLU A 269 19.65 -11.11 20.24
CA GLU A 269 19.51 -10.05 21.25
C GLU A 269 20.88 -9.67 21.85
N ALA A 270 21.64 -10.67 22.32
CA ALA A 270 22.92 -10.42 22.96
C ALA A 270 23.96 -9.85 21.98
N THR A 271 24.01 -10.37 20.75
CA THR A 271 24.92 -9.87 19.69
C THR A 271 24.60 -8.42 19.34
N VAL A 272 23.32 -8.05 19.23
CA VAL A 272 22.89 -6.67 19.00
C VAL A 272 23.23 -5.79 20.19
N ALA A 273 22.98 -6.24 21.42
CA ALA A 273 23.32 -5.48 22.61
C ALA A 273 24.81 -5.12 22.68
N ILE A 274 25.70 -6.05 22.31
CA ILE A 274 27.15 -5.79 22.22
C ILE A 274 27.45 -4.73 21.15
N ALA A 275 26.88 -4.89 19.96
CA ALA A 275 27.09 -3.95 18.85
C ALA A 275 26.64 -2.53 19.19
N LEU A 276 25.42 -2.39 19.73
CA LEU A 276 24.83 -1.10 20.07
C LEU A 276 25.59 -0.40 21.20
N ASN A 277 26.14 -1.15 22.15
CA ASN A 277 26.90 -0.59 23.27
C ASN A 277 28.37 -0.30 22.97
N SER A 278 28.88 -0.69 21.80
CA SER A 278 30.29 -0.45 21.46
C SER A 278 30.61 1.02 21.29
N GLU A 279 31.72 1.45 21.86
CA GLU A 279 32.33 2.77 21.61
C GLU A 279 33.13 2.79 20.29
N ASN A 280 33.37 1.63 19.68
CA ASN A 280 34.17 1.50 18.47
C ASN A 280 33.33 1.55 17.18
N LEU A 281 32.04 1.86 17.29
CA LEU A 281 31.08 1.89 16.18
C LEU A 281 30.29 3.19 16.20
N GLU A 282 30.16 3.80 15.04
CA GLU A 282 29.32 4.98 14.82
C GLU A 282 27.83 4.59 14.73
N PRO A 283 26.89 5.52 14.97
CA PRO A 283 25.45 5.24 14.90
C PRO A 283 25.02 4.56 13.59
N LYS A 284 25.57 4.98 12.45
CA LYS A 284 25.27 4.37 11.14
C LYS A 284 25.65 2.88 11.07
N GLN A 285 26.78 2.49 11.67
CA GLN A 285 27.24 1.10 11.67
C GLN A 285 26.39 0.26 12.63
N LYS A 286 26.06 0.82 13.80
CA LYS A 286 25.12 0.21 14.75
C LYS A 286 23.77 -0.08 14.10
N GLN A 287 23.25 0.86 13.31
CA GLN A 287 22.00 0.69 12.57
C GLN A 287 22.08 -0.42 11.53
N GLN A 288 23.17 -0.50 10.75
CA GLN A 288 23.34 -1.57 9.76
C GLN A 288 23.33 -2.98 10.41
N MET A 289 23.97 -3.12 11.57
CA MET A 289 24.01 -4.39 12.30
C MET A 289 22.65 -4.71 12.92
N LEU A 290 21.94 -3.71 13.44
CA LEU A 290 20.56 -3.84 13.93
C LEU A 290 19.63 -4.33 12.83
N GLU A 291 19.62 -3.65 11.68
CA GLU A 291 18.79 -4.01 10.52
C GLU A 291 19.06 -5.44 10.06
N LYS A 292 20.34 -5.85 10.02
CA LYS A 292 20.69 -7.25 9.68
C LYS A 292 20.18 -8.24 10.72
N ALA A 293 20.25 -7.90 12.01
CA ALA A 293 19.73 -8.76 13.07
C ALA A 293 18.19 -8.88 13.01
N VAL A 294 17.49 -7.79 12.66
CA VAL A 294 16.05 -7.80 12.40
C VAL A 294 15.73 -8.71 11.21
N ASP A 295 16.43 -8.57 10.08
CA ASP A 295 16.25 -9.45 8.91
C ASP A 295 16.43 -10.92 9.28
N VAL A 296 17.44 -11.24 10.10
CA VAL A 296 17.68 -12.60 10.58
C VAL A 296 16.56 -13.05 11.52
N GLY A 297 16.15 -12.21 12.49
CA GLY A 297 15.07 -12.50 13.42
C GLY A 297 13.73 -12.77 12.71
N LEU A 298 13.42 -12.01 11.66
CA LEU A 298 12.23 -12.20 10.84
C LEU A 298 12.27 -13.48 10.00
N SER A 299 13.46 -14.06 9.77
CA SER A 299 13.62 -15.30 9.01
C SER A 299 13.49 -16.58 9.84
N LEU A 300 13.28 -16.47 11.16
CA LEU A 300 13.04 -17.62 12.04
C LEU A 300 11.71 -18.32 11.70
N LYS A 301 11.63 -19.63 11.93
CA LYS A 301 10.57 -20.47 11.35
C LYS A 301 9.20 -20.24 11.97
N ASP A 302 9.14 -20.04 13.29
CA ASP A 302 7.87 -19.90 14.02
C ASP A 302 7.63 -18.48 14.56
N ASP A 303 6.35 -18.14 14.68
CA ASP A 303 5.88 -16.82 15.10
C ASP A 303 6.39 -16.42 16.49
N ALA A 304 6.51 -17.37 17.41
CA ALA A 304 6.93 -17.10 18.78
C ALA A 304 8.42 -16.76 18.85
N SER A 305 9.25 -17.49 18.11
CA SER A 305 10.68 -17.18 17.97
C SER A 305 10.91 -15.86 17.24
N ARG A 306 10.14 -15.55 16.18
CA ARG A 306 10.19 -14.23 15.51
C ARG A 306 9.83 -13.11 16.49
N ALA A 307 8.74 -13.26 17.25
CA ALA A 307 8.33 -12.29 18.25
C ALA A 307 9.40 -12.11 19.34
N ALA A 308 9.94 -13.20 19.88
CA ALA A 308 11.02 -13.16 20.87
C ALA A 308 12.28 -12.46 20.32
N ALA A 309 12.63 -12.67 19.05
CA ALA A 309 13.77 -12.00 18.43
C ALA A 309 13.54 -10.49 18.30
N ILE A 310 12.40 -10.06 17.76
CA ILE A 310 12.11 -8.63 17.60
C ILE A 310 11.97 -7.94 18.95
N ASP A 311 11.32 -8.58 19.93
CA ASP A 311 11.20 -8.05 21.28
C ASP A 311 12.56 -7.92 21.98
N GLY A 312 13.44 -8.92 21.86
CA GLY A 312 14.78 -8.89 22.41
C GLY A 312 15.66 -7.83 21.74
N ILE A 313 15.60 -7.72 20.42
CA ILE A 313 16.29 -6.65 19.66
C ILE A 313 15.80 -5.27 20.10
N THR A 314 14.49 -5.09 20.26
CA THR A 314 13.89 -3.85 20.76
C THR A 314 14.40 -3.52 22.16
N ASP A 315 14.46 -4.53 23.05
CA ASP A 315 14.99 -4.36 24.40
C ASP A 315 16.48 -3.99 24.40
N ALA A 316 17.27 -4.58 23.49
CA ALA A 316 18.68 -4.23 23.32
C ALA A 316 18.86 -2.76 22.89
N VAL A 317 18.00 -2.25 22.00
CA VAL A 317 18.00 -0.83 21.60
C VAL A 317 17.66 0.07 22.80
N ILE A 318 16.58 -0.24 23.52
CA ILE A 318 16.14 0.55 24.68
C ILE A 318 17.20 0.60 25.77
N LYS A 319 17.85 -0.54 26.07
CA LYS A 319 18.88 -0.67 27.11
C LYS A 319 20.26 -0.18 26.68
N SER A 320 20.46 0.15 25.41
CA SER A 320 21.76 0.61 24.91
C SER A 320 22.18 1.96 25.50
N ASN A 321 23.48 2.27 25.38
CA ASN A 321 24.08 3.55 25.73
C ASN A 321 23.87 4.66 24.66
N LEU A 322 23.04 4.42 23.66
CA LEU A 322 22.66 5.41 22.63
C LEU A 322 21.89 6.59 23.23
N SER A 323 21.91 7.73 22.54
CA SER A 323 21.03 8.85 22.86
C SER A 323 19.56 8.47 22.64
N THR A 324 18.63 9.17 23.29
CA THR A 324 17.18 8.92 23.08
C THR A 324 16.78 9.08 21.61
N GLU A 325 17.36 10.07 20.93
CA GLU A 325 17.12 10.33 19.50
C GLU A 325 17.62 9.17 18.61
N ASP A 326 18.83 8.68 18.88
CA ASP A 326 19.38 7.52 18.17
C ASP A 326 18.55 6.27 18.45
N LYS A 327 18.10 6.05 19.69
CA LYS A 327 17.22 4.92 20.03
C LYS A 327 15.90 4.99 19.25
N GLY A 328 15.29 6.17 19.16
CA GLY A 328 14.11 6.39 18.34
C GLY A 328 14.36 6.02 16.87
N THR A 329 15.46 6.49 16.31
CA THR A 329 15.87 6.20 14.93
C THR A 329 16.08 4.69 14.69
N MET A 330 16.72 4.01 15.63
CA MET A 330 16.93 2.56 15.59
C MET A 330 15.61 1.79 15.61
N LEU A 331 14.67 2.17 16.47
CA LEU A 331 13.36 1.52 16.54
C LEU A 331 12.48 1.81 15.30
N ILE A 332 12.64 2.98 14.66
CA ILE A 332 12.03 3.23 13.35
C ILE A 332 12.61 2.30 12.28
N ALA A 333 13.92 2.04 12.29
CA ALA A 333 14.51 1.05 11.38
C ALA A 333 13.96 -0.37 11.62
N VAL A 334 13.66 -0.74 12.88
CA VAL A 334 12.95 -1.99 13.19
C VAL A 334 11.53 -1.98 12.60
N ASP A 335 10.77 -0.89 12.76
CA ASP A 335 9.42 -0.72 12.19
C ASP A 335 9.43 -0.91 10.67
N ASP A 336 10.32 -0.20 9.97
CA ASP A 336 10.45 -0.25 8.52
C ASP A 336 10.74 -1.66 8.01
N LYS A 337 11.65 -2.38 8.68
CA LYS A 337 12.00 -3.77 8.33
C LYS A 337 10.85 -4.75 8.54
N VAL A 338 10.14 -4.64 9.67
CA VAL A 338 8.97 -5.49 9.95
C VAL A 338 7.85 -5.17 8.96
N ASN A 339 7.61 -3.90 8.66
CA ASN A 339 6.58 -3.47 7.71
C ASN A 339 6.86 -3.97 6.28
N ALA A 340 8.13 -3.91 5.84
CA ALA A 340 8.58 -4.38 4.53
C ALA A 340 8.65 -5.92 4.39
N SER A 341 8.53 -6.67 5.49
CA SER A 341 8.63 -8.13 5.46
C SER A 341 7.48 -8.81 4.69
N GLU A 342 7.67 -10.06 4.27
CA GLU A 342 6.62 -10.87 3.63
C GLU A 342 5.66 -11.56 4.62
N LEU A 343 5.71 -11.17 5.91
CA LEU A 343 4.87 -11.74 6.96
C LEU A 343 3.39 -11.39 6.76
N SER A 344 2.52 -12.18 7.38
CA SER A 344 1.09 -11.90 7.41
C SER A 344 0.80 -10.57 8.14
N ASN A 345 -0.24 -9.83 7.73
CA ASN A 345 -0.62 -8.59 8.41
C ASN A 345 -0.93 -8.83 9.90
N ALA A 346 -1.50 -9.98 10.26
CA ALA A 346 -1.73 -10.37 11.66
C ALA A 346 -0.44 -10.49 12.47
N GLU A 347 0.63 -11.05 11.89
CA GLU A 347 1.94 -11.12 12.54
C GLU A 347 2.61 -9.75 12.59
N LYS A 348 2.60 -8.99 11.49
CA LYS A 348 3.15 -7.62 11.47
C LYS A 348 2.50 -6.75 12.54
N GLN A 349 1.18 -6.84 12.69
CA GLN A 349 0.44 -6.10 13.71
C GLN A 349 0.93 -6.43 15.13
N LYS A 350 1.18 -7.72 15.43
CA LYS A 350 1.71 -8.14 16.74
C LYS A 350 3.11 -7.60 16.98
N LEU A 351 4.00 -7.74 15.99
CA LEU A 351 5.39 -7.31 16.10
C LEU A 351 5.50 -5.79 16.26
N LEU A 352 4.89 -5.03 15.35
CA LEU A 352 4.91 -3.56 15.39
C LEU A 352 4.18 -3.00 16.61
N GLY A 353 3.07 -3.61 17.00
CA GLY A 353 2.36 -3.25 18.23
C GLY A 353 3.23 -3.39 19.48
N SER A 354 4.07 -4.44 19.55
CA SER A 354 5.02 -4.62 20.65
C SER A 354 6.12 -3.55 20.64
N VAL A 355 6.74 -3.30 19.48
CA VAL A 355 7.79 -2.29 19.33
C VAL A 355 7.27 -0.90 19.72
N LEU A 356 6.11 -0.52 19.19
CA LEU A 356 5.46 0.77 19.49
C LEU A 356 5.18 0.89 20.99
N LYS A 357 4.55 -0.14 21.58
CA LYS A 357 4.23 -0.15 23.02
C LYS A 357 5.48 0.04 23.87
N LYS A 358 6.52 -0.75 23.64
CA LYS A 358 7.77 -0.67 24.41
C LYS A 358 8.45 0.69 24.28
N GLY A 359 8.53 1.25 23.07
CA GLY A 359 9.16 2.55 22.87
C GLY A 359 8.35 3.72 23.45
N VAL A 360 7.02 3.62 23.49
CA VAL A 360 6.15 4.60 24.19
C VAL A 360 6.31 4.50 25.70
N GLU A 361 6.24 3.29 26.27
CA GLU A 361 6.37 3.07 27.72
C GLU A 361 7.74 3.53 28.26
N THR A 362 8.77 3.44 27.42
CA THR A 362 10.14 3.86 27.76
C THR A 362 10.48 5.28 27.33
N GLN A 363 9.51 6.03 26.77
CA GLN A 363 9.66 7.42 26.33
C GLN A 363 10.82 7.61 25.33
N VAL A 364 11.07 6.61 24.49
CA VAL A 364 12.10 6.66 23.45
C VAL A 364 11.64 7.42 22.22
N PHE A 365 10.37 7.30 21.85
CA PHE A 365 9.84 7.93 20.64
C PHE A 365 9.45 9.38 20.85
N SER A 366 9.80 10.23 19.87
CA SER A 366 9.18 11.55 19.72
C SER A 366 7.69 11.43 19.35
N PRO A 367 6.86 12.47 19.58
CA PRO A 367 5.47 12.47 19.17
C PRO A 367 5.27 12.15 17.67
N GLU A 368 6.15 12.66 16.82
CA GLU A 368 6.11 12.43 15.37
C GLU A 368 6.41 10.97 15.03
N GLN A 369 7.40 10.37 15.70
CA GLN A 369 7.74 8.94 15.54
C GLN A 369 6.59 8.03 16.01
N GLN A 370 5.98 8.36 17.16
CA GLN A 370 4.80 7.63 17.65
C GLN A 370 3.66 7.70 16.65
N GLN A 371 3.39 8.88 16.10
CA GLN A 371 2.33 9.06 15.11
C GLN A 371 2.60 8.28 13.82
N LEU A 372 3.84 8.29 13.31
CA LEU A 372 4.22 7.54 12.12
C LEU A 372 4.03 6.03 12.30
N MET A 373 4.55 5.47 13.39
CA MET A 373 4.40 4.04 13.68
C MET A 373 2.95 3.65 13.95
N GLN A 374 2.20 4.49 14.65
CA GLN A 374 0.76 4.26 14.85
C GLN A 374 0.01 4.26 13.52
N GLN A 375 0.35 5.15 12.59
CA GLN A 375 -0.25 5.18 11.26
C GLN A 375 0.06 3.90 10.45
N ASN A 376 1.29 3.40 10.52
CA ASN A 376 1.68 2.14 9.89
C ASN A 376 0.88 0.97 10.48
N LEU A 377 0.78 0.91 11.82
CA LEU A 377 0.03 -0.13 12.53
C LEU A 377 -1.47 -0.07 12.23
N ASP A 378 -2.05 1.13 12.19
CA ASP A 378 -3.46 1.34 11.85
C ASP A 378 -3.77 0.86 10.43
N LYS A 379 -2.88 1.15 9.47
CA LYS A 379 -3.02 0.69 8.08
C LYS A 379 -3.00 -0.83 7.98
N ILE A 380 -2.05 -1.49 8.65
CA ILE A 380 -1.96 -2.96 8.69
C ILE A 380 -3.19 -3.56 9.36
N THR A 381 -3.63 -2.95 10.46
CA THR A 381 -4.82 -3.37 11.22
C THR A 381 -6.09 -3.27 10.38
N ALA A 382 -6.25 -2.17 9.64
CA ALA A 382 -7.37 -1.97 8.72
C ALA A 382 -7.42 -3.03 7.63
N GLU A 383 -6.30 -3.28 6.95
CA GLU A 383 -6.18 -4.31 5.90
C GLU A 383 -6.45 -5.72 6.44
N GLN A 384 -5.94 -6.04 7.63
CA GLN A 384 -6.21 -7.33 8.26
C GLN A 384 -7.69 -7.48 8.64
N THR A 385 -8.29 -6.44 9.22
CA THR A 385 -9.72 -6.42 9.58
C THR A 385 -10.61 -6.61 8.35
N LYS A 386 -10.25 -5.97 7.24
CA LYS A 386 -10.90 -6.16 5.93
C LYS A 386 -10.80 -7.61 5.50
N LYS A 387 -9.59 -8.17 5.42
CA LYS A 387 -9.37 -9.58 5.03
C LYS A 387 -10.17 -10.56 5.89
N ASP A 388 -10.17 -10.38 7.21
CA ASP A 388 -10.89 -11.27 8.13
C ASP A 388 -12.40 -11.13 8.00
N THR A 389 -12.90 -9.91 7.79
CA THR A 389 -14.33 -9.67 7.56
C THR A 389 -14.78 -10.30 6.25
N ILE A 390 -14.02 -10.13 5.16
CA ILE A 390 -14.31 -10.75 3.87
C ILE A 390 -14.24 -12.28 3.95
N LYS A 391 -13.29 -12.82 4.71
CA LYS A 391 -13.24 -14.26 4.96
C LYS A 391 -14.50 -14.75 5.68
N LYS A 392 -14.98 -14.06 6.72
CA LYS A 392 -16.23 -14.42 7.42
C LYS A 392 -17.44 -14.37 6.49
N VAL A 393 -17.52 -13.36 5.62
CA VAL A 393 -18.60 -13.27 4.62
C VAL A 393 -18.54 -14.44 3.65
N ASN A 394 -17.36 -14.78 3.14
CA ASN A 394 -17.19 -15.97 2.30
C ASN A 394 -17.61 -17.25 3.04
N ASP A 395 -17.15 -17.45 4.27
CA ASP A 395 -17.50 -18.63 5.08
C ASP A 395 -19.03 -18.76 5.24
N ILE A 396 -19.77 -17.65 5.41
CA ILE A 396 -21.24 -17.63 5.44
C ILE A 396 -21.85 -17.96 4.07
N LEU A 397 -21.31 -17.40 2.99
CA LEU A 397 -21.83 -17.62 1.64
C LEU A 397 -21.64 -19.07 1.18
N PHE A 398 -20.52 -19.70 1.54
CA PHE A 398 -20.20 -21.09 1.20
C PHE A 398 -20.81 -22.13 2.15
N ASP A 399 -21.36 -21.73 3.29
CA ASP A 399 -22.03 -22.67 4.21
C ASP A 399 -23.27 -23.30 3.54
N PRO A 400 -23.26 -24.63 3.27
CA PRO A 400 -24.37 -25.31 2.61
C PRO A 400 -25.60 -25.47 3.50
N LEU A 401 -25.48 -25.26 4.82
CA LEU A 401 -26.57 -25.39 5.78
C LEU A 401 -27.36 -24.09 5.96
N SER A 402 -26.81 -22.96 5.54
CA SER A 402 -27.45 -21.66 5.60
C SER A 402 -28.32 -21.41 4.36
N ASN A 403 -29.59 -21.06 4.55
CA ASN A 403 -30.46 -20.58 3.47
C ASN A 403 -30.25 -19.07 3.23
N THR A 404 -30.87 -18.50 2.19
CA THR A 404 -30.73 -17.07 1.84
C THR A 404 -31.08 -16.15 2.99
N GLU A 405 -32.18 -16.40 3.71
CA GLU A 405 -32.62 -15.58 4.85
C GLU A 405 -31.58 -15.53 5.99
N LEU A 406 -31.01 -16.69 6.33
CA LEU A 406 -29.97 -16.79 7.35
C LEU A 406 -28.66 -16.11 6.88
N LYS A 407 -28.28 -16.30 5.60
CA LYS A 407 -27.12 -15.60 5.01
C LYS A 407 -27.31 -14.08 5.05
N THR A 408 -28.49 -13.58 4.68
CA THR A 408 -28.83 -12.16 4.73
C THR A 408 -28.72 -11.63 6.15
N THR A 409 -29.30 -12.32 7.14
CA THR A 409 -29.26 -11.91 8.55
C THR A 409 -27.82 -11.84 9.07
N ASN A 410 -27.00 -12.85 8.77
CA ASN A 410 -25.62 -12.90 9.23
C ASN A 410 -24.74 -11.84 8.55
N ILE A 411 -24.92 -11.60 7.25
CA ILE A 411 -24.19 -10.55 6.53
C ILE A 411 -24.63 -9.17 6.99
N GLN A 412 -25.92 -8.95 7.24
CA GLN A 412 -26.45 -7.72 7.82
C GLN A 412 -25.82 -7.45 9.20
N ALA A 413 -25.69 -8.48 10.06
CA ALA A 413 -25.01 -8.37 11.34
C ALA A 413 -23.51 -8.06 11.20
N ILE A 414 -22.82 -8.65 10.22
CA ILE A 414 -21.43 -8.29 9.91
C ILE A 414 -21.33 -6.82 9.47
N THR A 415 -22.23 -6.36 8.59
CA THR A 415 -22.29 -4.96 8.18
C THR A 415 -22.47 -4.05 9.39
N ALA A 416 -23.43 -4.32 10.28
CA ALA A 416 -23.61 -3.54 11.51
C ALA A 416 -22.34 -3.52 12.38
N ASN A 417 -21.68 -4.66 12.58
CA ASN A 417 -20.43 -4.73 13.34
C ASN A 417 -19.29 -3.88 12.72
N VAL A 418 -19.23 -3.80 11.38
CA VAL A 418 -18.27 -2.91 10.69
C VAL A 418 -18.61 -1.45 10.95
N LEU A 419 -19.90 -1.09 10.91
CA LEU A 419 -20.38 0.27 11.18
C LEU A 419 -20.16 0.70 12.63
N ASP A 420 -20.30 -0.22 13.59
CA ASP A 420 -20.02 -0.01 15.03
C ASP A 420 -18.53 0.02 15.38
N SER A 421 -17.65 -0.40 14.47
CA SER A 421 -16.21 -0.44 14.72
C SER A 421 -15.63 0.96 14.97
N PRO A 422 -14.55 1.09 15.76
CA PRO A 422 -13.87 2.37 15.99
C PRO A 422 -13.04 2.85 14.79
N ALA A 423 -13.10 2.15 13.65
CA ALA A 423 -12.34 2.50 12.45
C ALA A 423 -12.80 3.82 11.84
N LYS A 424 -11.94 4.45 11.04
CA LYS A 424 -12.31 5.64 10.24
C LYS A 424 -13.33 5.26 9.16
N VAL A 425 -14.12 6.24 8.71
CA VAL A 425 -15.19 6.02 7.72
C VAL A 425 -14.65 5.47 6.40
N GLU A 426 -13.43 5.84 6.01
CA GLU A 426 -12.77 5.33 4.80
C GLU A 426 -12.53 3.82 4.89
N VAL A 427 -12.03 3.35 6.05
CA VAL A 427 -11.81 1.92 6.30
C VAL A 427 -13.14 1.16 6.33
N LYS A 428 -14.17 1.72 6.98
CA LYS A 428 -15.52 1.14 6.97
C LYS A 428 -16.05 1.00 5.55
N SER A 429 -15.89 2.05 4.75
CA SER A 429 -16.32 2.12 3.34
C SER A 429 -15.64 1.04 2.50
N GLU A 430 -14.33 0.87 2.62
CA GLU A 430 -13.59 -0.17 1.91
C GLU A 430 -14.00 -1.59 2.31
N ILE A 431 -14.29 -1.81 3.60
CA ILE A 431 -14.77 -3.12 4.05
C ILE A 431 -16.14 -3.42 3.46
N ILE A 432 -17.08 -2.46 3.51
CA ILE A 432 -18.41 -2.62 2.94
C ILE A 432 -18.37 -2.81 1.42
N GLU A 433 -17.52 -2.08 0.70
CA GLU A 433 -17.24 -2.30 -0.73
C GLU A 433 -16.80 -3.75 -0.98
N GLY A 434 -15.87 -4.26 -0.15
CA GLY A 434 -15.43 -5.65 -0.25
C GLY A 434 -16.55 -6.66 0.04
N ILE A 435 -17.45 -6.38 0.99
CA ILE A 435 -18.59 -7.26 1.33
C ILE A 435 -19.50 -7.41 0.12
N THR A 436 -19.95 -6.30 -0.47
CA THR A 436 -20.88 -6.35 -1.61
C THR A 436 -20.23 -6.94 -2.85
N ASN A 437 -18.94 -6.68 -3.08
CA ASN A 437 -18.17 -7.31 -4.15
C ASN A 437 -18.07 -8.83 -3.98
N THR A 438 -17.85 -9.29 -2.74
CA THR A 438 -17.78 -10.72 -2.40
C THR A 438 -19.13 -11.41 -2.59
N VAL A 439 -20.22 -10.77 -2.15
CA VAL A 439 -21.58 -11.29 -2.41
C VAL A 439 -21.85 -11.37 -3.91
N ALA A 440 -21.46 -10.34 -4.67
CA ALA A 440 -21.66 -10.30 -6.11
C ALA A 440 -20.94 -11.43 -6.83
N GLY A 441 -19.68 -11.68 -6.46
CA GLY A 441 -18.84 -12.75 -7.03
C GLY A 441 -19.16 -14.17 -6.53
N SER A 442 -20.14 -14.35 -5.64
CA SER A 442 -20.54 -15.66 -5.13
C SER A 442 -21.28 -16.50 -6.19
N SER A 443 -21.35 -17.81 -5.98
CA SER A 443 -22.08 -18.75 -6.83
C SER A 443 -23.59 -18.80 -6.57
N LEU A 444 -24.13 -17.86 -5.78
CA LEU A 444 -25.56 -17.77 -5.48
C LEU A 444 -26.35 -17.34 -6.72
N GLU A 445 -27.65 -17.62 -6.72
CA GLU A 445 -28.56 -17.10 -7.75
C GLU A 445 -28.69 -15.57 -7.62
N ALA A 446 -28.95 -14.89 -8.73
CA ALA A 446 -29.04 -13.43 -8.79
C ALA A 446 -30.02 -12.83 -7.76
N LYS A 447 -31.15 -13.52 -7.53
CA LYS A 447 -32.17 -13.12 -6.55
C LYS A 447 -31.66 -13.21 -5.12
N ASP A 448 -30.91 -14.26 -4.79
CA ASP A 448 -30.35 -14.45 -3.45
C ASP A 448 -29.26 -13.41 -3.17
N LYS A 449 -28.41 -13.11 -4.17
CA LYS A 449 -27.42 -12.02 -4.08
C LYS A 449 -28.11 -10.67 -3.81
N ALA A 450 -29.20 -10.38 -4.52
CA ALA A 450 -29.97 -9.15 -4.35
C ALA A 450 -30.60 -9.04 -2.96
N GLU A 451 -31.19 -10.11 -2.43
CA GLU A 451 -31.78 -10.12 -1.08
C GLU A 451 -30.73 -9.93 0.02
N ILE A 452 -29.54 -10.51 -0.15
CA ILE A 452 -28.41 -10.30 0.78
C ILE A 452 -27.96 -8.83 0.75
N VAL A 453 -27.76 -8.26 -0.44
CA VAL A 453 -27.35 -6.85 -0.60
C VAL A 453 -28.41 -5.88 -0.10
N LYS A 454 -29.69 -6.23 -0.25
CA LYS A 454 -30.79 -5.49 0.37
C LYS A 454 -30.66 -5.43 1.90
N GLY A 455 -30.25 -6.52 2.53
CA GLY A 455 -29.88 -6.54 3.96
C GLY A 455 -28.75 -5.55 4.29
N VAL A 456 -27.72 -5.47 3.45
CA VAL A 456 -26.61 -4.49 3.60
C VAL A 456 -27.14 -3.05 3.52
N GLY A 457 -27.94 -2.73 2.50
CA GLY A 457 -28.55 -1.40 2.33
C GLY A 457 -29.40 -1.00 3.53
N LYS A 458 -30.20 -1.93 4.05
CA LYS A 458 -31.01 -1.75 5.25
C LYS A 458 -30.16 -1.50 6.51
N ALA A 459 -29.08 -2.25 6.71
CA ALA A 459 -28.17 -2.03 7.85
C ALA A 459 -27.55 -0.63 7.82
N ILE A 460 -27.08 -0.17 6.66
CA ILE A 460 -26.50 1.18 6.52
C ILE A 460 -27.54 2.26 6.82
N ALA A 461 -28.74 2.13 6.24
CA ALA A 461 -29.82 3.12 6.41
C ALA A 461 -30.31 3.21 7.87
N THR A 462 -30.45 2.08 8.56
CA THR A 462 -30.98 2.01 9.94
C THR A 462 -29.96 2.27 11.03
N HIS A 463 -28.66 2.33 10.71
CA HIS A 463 -27.62 2.52 11.73
C HIS A 463 -27.81 3.83 12.51
N SER A 464 -27.41 3.89 13.78
CA SER A 464 -27.65 5.09 14.60
C SER A 464 -26.89 6.33 14.09
N ASP A 465 -27.59 7.44 13.91
CA ASP A 465 -27.00 8.74 13.53
C ASP A 465 -26.07 9.32 14.60
N THR A 466 -26.17 8.85 15.85
CA THR A 466 -25.25 9.24 16.93
C THR A 466 -23.85 8.63 16.78
N SER A 467 -23.74 7.56 15.99
CA SER A 467 -22.49 6.81 15.77
C SER A 467 -21.91 7.05 14.38
N LEU A 468 -22.74 7.42 13.41
CA LEU A 468 -22.35 7.60 12.02
C LEU A 468 -23.21 8.69 11.39
N SER A 469 -22.59 9.79 10.95
CA SER A 469 -23.33 10.92 10.39
C SER A 469 -23.99 10.56 9.05
N LEU A 470 -25.01 11.31 8.63
CA LEU A 470 -25.65 11.12 7.32
C LEU A 470 -24.65 11.21 6.14
N PRO A 471 -23.69 12.17 6.11
CA PRO A 471 -22.62 12.16 5.11
C PRO A 471 -21.77 10.88 5.11
N ASP A 472 -21.42 10.36 6.29
CA ASP A 472 -20.63 9.13 6.41
C ASP A 472 -21.41 7.91 5.93
N LYS A 473 -22.71 7.83 6.26
CA LYS A 473 -23.63 6.81 5.71
C LYS A 473 -23.68 6.87 4.19
N ALA A 474 -23.74 8.07 3.62
CA ALA A 474 -23.77 8.26 2.17
C ALA A 474 -22.46 7.78 1.54
N LEU A 475 -21.31 8.09 2.14
CA LEU A 475 -20.01 7.60 1.66
C LEU A 475 -19.93 6.07 1.66
N ILE A 476 -20.39 5.44 2.74
CA ILE A 476 -20.42 3.98 2.86
C ILE A 476 -21.41 3.36 1.86
N MET A 477 -22.59 3.95 1.67
CA MET A 477 -23.58 3.51 0.68
C MET A 477 -23.03 3.59 -0.74
N ALA A 478 -22.34 4.68 -1.09
CA ALA A 478 -21.67 4.82 -2.38
C ALA A 478 -20.61 3.73 -2.60
N SER A 479 -19.88 3.37 -1.54
CA SER A 479 -18.85 2.32 -1.58
C SER A 479 -19.45 0.91 -1.69
N ALA A 480 -20.59 0.67 -1.01
CA ALA A 480 -21.38 -0.55 -1.17
C ALA A 480 -21.78 -0.76 -2.64
N GLU A 481 -22.31 0.28 -3.29
CA GLU A 481 -22.67 0.23 -4.71
C GLU A 481 -21.45 0.08 -5.61
N LYS A 482 -20.34 0.78 -5.32
CA LYS A 482 -19.08 0.61 -6.06
C LYS A 482 -18.62 -0.85 -6.07
N GLY A 483 -18.74 -1.55 -4.94
CA GLY A 483 -18.40 -2.98 -4.84
C GLY A 483 -19.26 -3.88 -5.74
N ILE A 484 -20.56 -3.55 -5.90
CA ILE A 484 -21.48 -4.22 -6.83
C ILE A 484 -21.09 -3.91 -8.27
N ALA A 485 -20.97 -2.62 -8.58
CA ALA A 485 -20.69 -2.09 -9.90
C ALA A 485 -19.40 -2.68 -10.49
N GLU A 486 -18.31 -2.67 -9.72
CA GLU A 486 -16.98 -3.16 -10.14
C GLU A 486 -16.82 -4.68 -10.00
N SER A 487 -17.85 -5.41 -9.56
CA SER A 487 -17.78 -6.86 -9.48
C SER A 487 -17.69 -7.51 -10.87
N LYS A 488 -17.09 -8.70 -10.92
CA LYS A 488 -16.93 -9.48 -12.17
C LYS A 488 -18.19 -10.23 -12.60
N THR A 489 -19.30 -10.03 -11.88
CA THR A 489 -20.57 -10.69 -12.15
C THR A 489 -21.31 -10.02 -13.30
N ASP A 490 -22.16 -10.79 -13.99
CA ASP A 490 -22.89 -10.33 -15.16
C ASP A 490 -23.75 -9.08 -14.84
N LEU A 491 -23.95 -8.23 -15.85
CA LEU A 491 -24.67 -6.97 -15.70
C LEU A 491 -26.10 -7.15 -15.14
N PRO A 492 -26.91 -8.14 -15.58
CA PRO A 492 -28.26 -8.33 -15.02
C PRO A 492 -28.29 -8.66 -13.53
N ASP A 493 -27.31 -9.43 -13.05
CA ASP A 493 -27.13 -9.72 -11.63
C ASP A 493 -26.78 -8.43 -10.88
N ARG A 494 -25.83 -7.62 -11.41
CA ARG A 494 -25.48 -6.32 -10.83
C ARG A 494 -26.69 -5.37 -10.78
N GLU A 495 -27.50 -5.30 -11.83
CA GLU A 495 -28.75 -4.51 -11.84
C GLU A 495 -29.72 -4.96 -10.75
N LEU A 496 -29.90 -6.27 -10.55
CA LEU A 496 -30.75 -6.80 -9.47
C LEU A 496 -30.19 -6.48 -8.08
N MET A 497 -28.87 -6.53 -7.91
CA MET A 497 -28.22 -6.20 -6.66
C MET A 497 -28.31 -4.70 -6.33
N THR A 498 -28.09 -3.83 -7.32
CA THR A 498 -28.29 -2.37 -7.18
C THR A 498 -29.75 -2.06 -6.79
N LYS A 499 -30.73 -2.76 -7.38
CA LYS A 499 -32.13 -2.66 -6.95
C LYS A 499 -32.31 -3.07 -5.49
N GLY A 500 -31.79 -4.24 -5.12
CA GLY A 500 -31.84 -4.74 -3.75
C GLY A 500 -31.25 -3.75 -2.75
N LEU A 501 -30.08 -3.18 -3.04
CA LEU A 501 -29.41 -2.19 -2.19
C LEU A 501 -30.33 -1.00 -1.89
N VAL A 502 -31.01 -0.47 -2.91
CA VAL A 502 -31.93 0.67 -2.81
C VAL A 502 -33.24 0.27 -2.12
N GLU A 503 -33.78 -0.92 -2.40
CA GLU A 503 -34.96 -1.45 -1.73
C GLU A 503 -34.74 -1.55 -0.21
N GLY A 504 -33.53 -1.94 0.22
CA GLY A 504 -33.16 -2.00 1.64
C GLY A 504 -33.32 -0.66 2.37
N VAL A 505 -33.08 0.46 1.68
CA VAL A 505 -33.26 1.83 2.19
C VAL A 505 -34.74 2.19 2.32
N TYR A 506 -35.59 1.76 1.38
CA TYR A 506 -37.02 2.09 1.44
C TYR A 506 -37.76 1.20 2.45
N GLU A 507 -37.33 -0.04 2.64
CA GLU A 507 -37.91 -0.94 3.64
C GLU A 507 -37.57 -0.58 5.08
N SER A 508 -36.50 0.18 5.31
CA SER A 508 -36.08 0.54 6.67
C SER A 508 -37.02 1.51 7.39
N LYS A 509 -37.97 2.16 6.68
CA LYS A 509 -38.89 3.18 7.23
C LYS A 509 -38.15 4.23 8.06
N THR A 510 -36.95 4.59 7.61
CA THR A 510 -36.03 5.53 8.24
C THR A 510 -36.44 6.97 7.95
N ASP A 511 -35.70 7.93 8.53
CA ASP A 511 -35.90 9.36 8.30
C ASP A 511 -36.07 9.67 6.78
N PRO A 512 -37.06 10.49 6.38
CA PRO A 512 -37.25 10.92 4.99
C PRO A 512 -35.97 11.45 4.34
N GLU A 513 -35.09 12.11 5.10
CA GLU A 513 -33.80 12.61 4.62
C GLU A 513 -32.86 11.45 4.22
N ILE A 514 -32.84 10.34 4.98
CA ILE A 514 -32.09 9.12 4.63
C ILE A 514 -32.62 8.52 3.34
N THR A 515 -33.95 8.41 3.20
CA THR A 515 -34.57 7.84 1.99
C THR A 515 -34.36 8.70 0.73
N LYS A 516 -34.02 9.99 0.90
CA LYS A 516 -33.68 10.90 -0.18
C LYS A 516 -32.20 10.90 -0.53
N GLU A 517 -31.31 10.85 0.47
CA GLU A 517 -29.87 10.97 0.26
C GLU A 517 -29.20 9.65 -0.11
N MET A 518 -29.63 8.51 0.44
CA MET A 518 -29.01 7.21 0.14
C MET A 518 -29.13 6.79 -1.34
N PRO A 519 -30.28 6.97 -2.04
CA PRO A 519 -30.35 6.65 -3.47
C PRO A 519 -29.44 7.54 -4.33
N LYS A 520 -29.15 8.79 -3.90
CA LYS A 520 -28.17 9.65 -4.58
C LYS A 520 -26.74 9.15 -4.33
N ALA A 521 -26.47 8.66 -3.13
CA ALA A 521 -25.18 8.06 -2.80
C ALA A 521 -24.90 6.83 -3.67
N VAL A 522 -25.91 5.99 -3.91
CA VAL A 522 -25.83 4.87 -4.89
C VAL A 522 -25.45 5.39 -6.28
N SER A 523 -26.11 6.45 -6.77
CA SER A 523 -25.71 7.08 -8.05
C SER A 523 -24.27 7.61 -8.04
N SER A 524 -23.79 8.14 -6.91
CA SER A 524 -22.39 8.54 -6.77
C SER A 524 -21.44 7.35 -6.82
N GLY A 525 -21.79 6.23 -6.21
CA GLY A 525 -21.04 4.97 -6.29
C GLY A 525 -20.90 4.48 -7.73
N ILE A 526 -22.00 4.48 -8.49
CA ILE A 526 -22.00 4.13 -9.92
C ILE A 526 -21.10 5.08 -10.70
N ASN A 527 -21.21 6.40 -10.48
CA ASN A 527 -20.42 7.39 -11.21
C ASN A 527 -18.91 7.23 -10.94
N ASN A 528 -18.54 6.93 -9.69
CA ASN A 528 -17.16 6.78 -9.24
C ASN A 528 -16.58 5.38 -9.52
N SER A 529 -17.37 4.44 -10.03
CA SER A 529 -16.89 3.11 -10.42
C SER A 529 -16.10 3.14 -11.73
N ASN A 530 -15.20 2.18 -11.89
CA ASN A 530 -14.34 1.99 -13.07
C ASN A 530 -15.01 1.15 -14.19
N ILE A 531 -16.34 1.19 -14.30
CA ILE A 531 -17.09 0.49 -15.35
C ILE A 531 -17.37 1.39 -16.55
N ASN A 532 -17.76 0.81 -17.69
CA ASN A 532 -18.01 1.57 -18.91
C ASN A 532 -19.31 2.40 -18.83
N GLY A 533 -19.45 3.40 -19.71
CA GLY A 533 -20.59 4.32 -19.68
C GLY A 533 -21.95 3.63 -19.88
N SER A 534 -22.03 2.58 -20.71
CA SER A 534 -23.28 1.86 -20.94
C SER A 534 -23.74 1.07 -19.72
N GLU A 535 -22.80 0.47 -18.98
CA GLU A 535 -23.08 -0.22 -17.72
C GLU A 535 -23.51 0.78 -16.64
N LYS A 536 -22.88 1.96 -16.56
CA LYS A 536 -23.29 3.03 -15.63
C LYS A 536 -24.75 3.44 -15.85
N GLU A 537 -25.17 3.62 -17.10
CA GLU A 537 -26.55 3.99 -17.42
C GLU A 537 -27.54 2.86 -17.10
N ALA A 538 -27.17 1.61 -17.33
CA ALA A 538 -27.98 0.45 -16.95
C ALA A 538 -28.22 0.38 -15.43
N LEU A 539 -27.15 0.51 -14.62
CA LEU A 539 -27.25 0.48 -13.16
C LEU A 539 -28.04 1.69 -12.61
N LYS A 540 -27.85 2.89 -13.18
CA LYS A 540 -28.66 4.07 -12.80
C LYS A 540 -30.14 3.83 -13.05
N LYS A 541 -30.49 3.32 -14.24
CA LYS A 541 -31.87 2.98 -14.59
C LYS A 541 -32.46 1.93 -13.65
N ALA A 542 -31.67 0.92 -13.27
CA ALA A 542 -32.07 -0.10 -12.31
C ALA A 542 -32.42 0.52 -10.94
N LYS A 543 -31.55 1.42 -10.43
CA LYS A 543 -31.80 2.19 -9.21
C LYS A 543 -33.02 3.11 -9.32
N ASP A 544 -33.16 3.85 -10.41
CA ASP A 544 -34.25 4.82 -10.60
C ASP A 544 -35.62 4.13 -10.65
N THR A 545 -35.68 2.93 -11.25
CA THR A 545 -36.90 2.11 -11.26
C THR A 545 -37.43 1.84 -9.84
N VAL A 546 -36.54 1.58 -8.88
CA VAL A 546 -36.93 1.34 -7.48
C VAL A 546 -37.36 2.64 -6.80
N SER A 547 -36.63 3.74 -7.02
CA SER A 547 -36.99 5.05 -6.48
C SER A 547 -38.35 5.54 -6.98
N GLU A 548 -38.66 5.34 -8.27
CA GLU A 548 -39.98 5.65 -8.84
C GLU A 548 -41.08 4.79 -8.22
N ALA A 549 -40.88 3.48 -8.12
CA ALA A 549 -41.86 2.58 -7.51
C ALA A 549 -42.11 2.91 -6.02
N ALA A 550 -41.08 3.36 -5.30
CA ALA A 550 -41.20 3.81 -3.91
C ALA A 550 -42.01 5.12 -3.81
N LEU A 551 -41.75 6.10 -4.68
CA LEU A 551 -42.52 7.35 -4.76
C LEU A 551 -43.99 7.10 -5.11
N ASP A 552 -44.27 6.18 -6.03
CA ASP A 552 -45.64 5.78 -6.39
C ASP A 552 -46.36 5.17 -5.19
N ARG A 553 -45.68 4.30 -4.43
CA ARG A 553 -46.24 3.69 -3.22
C ARG A 553 -46.51 4.71 -2.12
N GLU A 554 -45.60 5.67 -1.93
CA GLU A 554 -45.77 6.75 -0.95
C GLU A 554 -46.94 7.65 -1.33
N THR A 555 -47.07 7.98 -2.63
CA THR A 555 -48.22 8.72 -3.18
C THR A 555 -49.53 7.98 -2.97
N GLN A 556 -49.56 6.65 -3.18
CA GLN A 556 -50.74 5.82 -2.93
C GLN A 556 -51.11 5.78 -1.43
N ASN A 557 -50.11 5.68 -0.54
CA ASN A 557 -50.36 5.71 0.90
C ASN A 557 -50.90 7.07 1.34
N LEU A 558 -50.34 8.18 0.85
CA LEU A 558 -50.81 9.53 1.13
C LEU A 558 -52.28 9.70 0.69
N ASN A 559 -52.62 9.24 -0.52
CA ASN A 559 -54.00 9.26 -1.01
C ASN A 559 -54.95 8.43 -0.13
N LYS A 560 -54.49 7.30 0.40
CA LYS A 560 -55.28 6.44 1.29
C LYS A 560 -55.48 7.07 2.68
N ASP A 561 -54.44 7.72 3.23
CA ASP A 561 -54.52 8.42 4.51
C ASP A 561 -55.41 9.67 4.43
N LEU A 562 -55.38 10.38 3.29
CA LEU A 562 -56.29 11.48 2.98
C LEU A 562 -57.75 11.03 2.83
N GLN A 563 -58.00 9.80 2.36
CA GLN A 563 -59.34 9.21 2.30
C GLN A 563 -59.84 8.68 3.66
N GLY A 564 -58.93 8.28 4.55
CA GLY A 564 -59.24 7.75 5.89
C GLY A 564 -59.47 8.84 6.94
N GLN A 565 -58.92 10.03 6.75
CA GLN A 565 -59.34 11.22 7.47
C GLN A 565 -60.60 11.74 6.79
N ASN A 566 -61.73 11.76 7.51
CA ASN A 566 -63.00 12.27 7.03
C ASN A 566 -62.93 13.82 6.92
N ILE A 567 -62.01 14.31 6.10
CA ILE A 567 -61.91 15.69 5.69
C ILE A 567 -62.96 15.80 4.59
N GLU A 568 -64.08 16.47 4.90
CA GLU A 568 -64.99 16.99 3.87
C GLU A 568 -64.13 17.52 2.73
N GLU A 569 -64.31 16.92 1.57
CA GLU A 569 -63.69 17.22 0.28
C GLU A 569 -63.37 18.71 0.17
N ILE A 570 -62.19 19.12 0.64
CA ILE A 570 -61.74 20.48 0.37
C ILE A 570 -61.55 20.47 -1.14
N GLN A 571 -62.12 21.46 -1.80
CA GLN A 571 -62.07 21.65 -3.25
C GLN A 571 -60.77 22.26 -3.82
N PRO A 572 -59.54 22.23 -3.23
CA PRO A 572 -58.43 22.91 -3.89
C PRO A 572 -57.90 22.12 -5.09
N HIS A 573 -58.10 20.79 -5.15
CA HIS A 573 -57.62 19.99 -6.29
C HIS A 573 -58.39 20.26 -7.58
N HIS A 574 -59.69 20.50 -7.51
CA HIS A 574 -60.51 20.83 -8.68
C HIS A 574 -60.27 22.28 -9.15
N ASP A 575 -60.13 23.22 -8.21
CA ASP A 575 -59.89 24.63 -8.54
C ASP A 575 -58.47 24.90 -9.06
N ILE A 576 -57.45 24.22 -8.54
CA ILE A 576 -56.06 24.38 -9.01
C ILE A 576 -55.88 23.75 -10.40
N TYR A 577 -56.47 22.56 -10.63
CA TYR A 577 -56.39 21.90 -11.93
C TYR A 577 -57.15 22.70 -13.00
N ASN A 578 -58.39 23.13 -12.72
CA ASN A 578 -59.17 23.95 -13.65
C ASN A 578 -58.53 25.33 -13.89
N LYS A 579 -57.95 25.98 -12.87
CA LYS A 579 -57.22 27.25 -13.07
C LYS A 579 -55.90 27.07 -13.81
N SER A 580 -55.21 25.94 -13.68
CA SER A 580 -54.03 25.63 -14.49
C SER A 580 -54.39 25.38 -15.96
N GLN A 581 -55.57 24.80 -16.20
CA GLN A 581 -56.14 24.62 -17.53
C GLN A 581 -56.56 25.98 -18.15
N ASP A 582 -57.26 26.82 -17.40
CA ASP A 582 -57.61 28.20 -17.81
C ASP A 582 -56.36 29.04 -18.11
N MET A 583 -55.29 28.85 -17.33
CA MET A 583 -54.00 29.52 -17.55
C MET A 583 -53.31 29.01 -18.83
N THR A 584 -53.44 27.72 -19.13
CA THR A 584 -52.91 27.11 -20.35
C THR A 584 -53.70 27.57 -21.59
N ASP A 585 -55.02 27.66 -21.50
CA ASP A 585 -55.88 28.14 -22.60
C ASP A 585 -55.78 29.66 -22.79
N ALA A 586 -55.56 30.44 -21.73
CA ALA A 586 -55.24 31.87 -21.82
C ALA A 586 -53.88 32.09 -22.48
N LEU A 587 -52.86 31.30 -22.14
CA LEU A 587 -51.53 31.34 -22.79
C LEU A 587 -51.61 30.94 -24.27
N LYS A 588 -52.43 29.95 -24.61
CA LYS A 588 -52.62 29.50 -26.00
C LYS A 588 -53.28 30.57 -26.88
N ASN A 589 -54.32 31.24 -26.37
CA ASN A 589 -54.99 32.36 -27.04
C ASN A 589 -54.11 33.63 -27.15
N VAL A 590 -53.03 33.71 -26.37
CA VAL A 590 -52.03 34.80 -26.40
C VAL A 590 -50.89 34.50 -27.39
N ILE A 591 -50.54 33.23 -27.58
CA ILE A 591 -49.43 32.79 -28.45
C ILE A 591 -49.85 32.75 -29.93
N ASP A 592 -51.07 32.31 -30.23
CA ASP A 592 -51.54 32.17 -31.62
C ASP A 592 -51.56 33.50 -32.42
N PRO A 593 -51.97 34.66 -31.86
CA PRO A 593 -51.93 35.94 -32.57
C PRO A 593 -50.52 36.56 -32.72
N VAL A 594 -49.52 36.06 -31.97
CA VAL A 594 -48.11 36.50 -32.07
C VAL A 594 -47.40 35.77 -33.21
N LEU A 595 -47.78 34.51 -33.47
CA LEU A 595 -47.28 33.73 -34.62
C LEU A 595 -47.82 34.23 -35.97
N GLU A 596 -48.95 34.96 -35.98
CA GLU A 596 -49.54 35.55 -37.20
C GLU A 596 -49.16 37.03 -37.45
N ALA A 597 -48.33 37.66 -36.61
CA ALA A 597 -47.97 39.07 -36.77
C ALA A 597 -46.88 39.29 -37.85
N HIS A 598 -47.20 40.04 -38.91
CA HIS A 598 -46.33 40.25 -40.08
C HIS A 598 -45.35 41.46 -39.98
N SER A 599 -45.06 42.00 -38.78
CA SER A 599 -44.08 43.08 -38.59
C SER A 599 -43.56 43.20 -37.14
N GLU A 600 -42.25 43.46 -36.99
CA GLU A 600 -41.53 43.56 -35.70
C GLU A 600 -42.10 44.63 -34.75
N GLU A 601 -42.61 45.75 -35.27
CA GLU A 601 -43.11 46.85 -34.42
C GLU A 601 -44.47 46.51 -33.77
N GLN A 602 -45.32 45.74 -34.47
CA GLN A 602 -46.55 45.20 -33.89
C GLN A 602 -46.26 44.09 -32.87
N MET A 603 -45.21 43.30 -33.12
CA MET A 603 -44.76 42.25 -32.21
C MET A 603 -44.29 42.85 -30.88
N ALA A 604 -43.43 43.88 -30.91
CA ALA A 604 -42.92 44.51 -29.71
C ALA A 604 -44.02 45.17 -28.83
N LYS A 605 -45.00 45.84 -29.45
CA LYS A 605 -46.13 46.44 -28.71
C LYS A 605 -47.06 45.39 -28.09
N LYS A 606 -47.36 44.31 -28.83
CA LYS A 606 -48.20 43.21 -28.31
C LYS A 606 -47.50 42.47 -27.18
N THR A 607 -46.21 42.14 -27.33
CA THR A 607 -45.42 41.46 -26.30
C THR A 607 -45.33 42.27 -25.01
N SER A 608 -45.20 43.60 -25.10
CA SER A 608 -45.15 44.48 -23.92
C SER A 608 -46.49 44.58 -23.19
N SER A 609 -47.62 44.59 -23.93
CA SER A 609 -48.96 44.53 -23.32
C SER A 609 -49.20 43.19 -22.62
N ILE A 610 -48.78 42.09 -23.26
CA ILE A 610 -48.93 40.73 -22.73
C ILE A 610 -48.11 40.53 -21.45
N LEU A 611 -46.87 41.05 -21.41
CA LEU A 611 -46.03 40.98 -20.21
C LEU A 611 -46.63 41.76 -19.03
N ASN A 612 -47.29 42.89 -19.29
CA ASN A 612 -47.98 43.65 -18.24
C ASN A 612 -49.23 42.92 -17.73
N ASP A 613 -49.99 42.27 -18.60
CA ASP A 613 -51.18 41.51 -18.21
C ASP A 613 -50.81 40.25 -17.41
N ILE A 614 -49.72 39.55 -17.80
CA ILE A 614 -49.15 38.43 -17.04
C ILE A 614 -48.67 38.90 -15.66
N SER A 615 -47.99 40.06 -15.59
CA SER A 615 -47.48 40.61 -14.32
C SER A 615 -48.62 40.98 -13.36
N SER A 616 -49.70 41.58 -13.87
CA SER A 616 -50.93 41.88 -13.11
C SER A 616 -51.61 40.61 -12.58
N TYR A 617 -51.63 39.54 -13.38
CA TYR A 617 -52.23 38.26 -12.99
C TYR A 617 -51.40 37.53 -11.91
N VAL A 618 -50.07 37.58 -12.02
CA VAL A 618 -49.14 37.01 -11.02
C VAL A 618 -49.25 37.73 -9.67
N GLU A 619 -49.39 39.06 -9.67
CA GLU A 619 -49.63 39.84 -8.44
C GLU A 619 -50.99 39.50 -7.78
N ARG A 620 -52.02 39.25 -8.60
CA ARG A 620 -53.33 38.81 -8.10
C ARG A 620 -53.27 37.43 -7.45
N ILE A 621 -52.49 36.50 -8.02
CA ILE A 621 -52.26 35.17 -7.45
C ILE A 621 -51.47 35.27 -6.14
N LYS A 622 -50.39 36.07 -6.08
CA LYS A 622 -49.64 36.31 -4.84
C LYS A 622 -50.52 36.85 -3.71
N SER A 623 -51.48 37.73 -4.02
CA SER A 623 -52.41 38.26 -3.00
C SER A 623 -53.38 37.21 -2.42
N THR A 624 -53.58 36.09 -3.14
CA THR A 624 -54.49 35.01 -2.74
C THR A 624 -53.80 33.94 -1.89
N PHE A 625 -52.49 33.76 -2.07
CA PHE A 625 -51.65 32.89 -1.24
C PHE A 625 -51.03 33.68 -0.10
N ARG A 626 -51.79 33.88 0.99
CA ARG A 626 -51.23 34.45 2.23
C ARG A 626 -50.33 33.42 2.91
N ASP A 627 -49.17 33.86 3.38
CA ASP A 627 -48.16 33.02 4.02
C ASP A 627 -48.74 32.37 5.31
N PRO A 628 -48.65 31.04 5.50
CA PRO A 628 -49.16 30.37 6.71
C PRO A 628 -48.58 30.93 8.02
N LEU A 629 -47.39 31.53 7.95
CA LEU A 629 -46.70 32.17 9.07
C LEU A 629 -47.39 33.47 9.54
N ASP A 630 -48.08 34.19 8.66
CA ASP A 630 -48.83 35.41 9.01
C ASP A 630 -50.17 35.08 9.67
N ILE A 631 -50.83 34.00 9.24
CA ILE A 631 -52.05 33.48 9.87
C ILE A 631 -51.76 32.97 11.30
N ALA A 632 -50.58 32.38 11.51
CA ALA A 632 -50.13 31.94 12.84
C ALA A 632 -49.78 33.10 13.79
N LYS A 633 -49.21 34.20 13.27
CA LYS A 633 -48.90 35.42 14.06
C LYS A 633 -50.16 36.17 14.49
N GLU A 634 -51.21 36.16 13.68
CA GLU A 634 -52.48 36.84 13.97
C GLU A 634 -53.31 36.06 15.03
N LYS A 635 -53.26 34.72 15.02
CA LYS A 635 -53.85 33.88 16.09
C LYS A 635 -53.18 34.06 17.45
N LYS A 636 -51.86 34.36 17.50
CA LYS A 636 -51.12 34.64 18.74
C LYS A 636 -51.34 36.03 19.32
N ARG A 637 -51.92 36.98 18.57
CA ARG A 637 -52.26 38.33 19.05
C ARG A 637 -53.68 38.46 19.61
N ASN A 638 -54.54 37.48 19.34
CA ASN A 638 -55.94 37.46 19.79
C ASN A 638 -56.21 36.42 20.90
N GLN A 639 -55.15 35.91 21.53
CA GLN A 639 -55.15 35.26 22.84
C GLN A 639 -54.34 36.13 23.79
#